data_AF-A0A920P9C6-F1
#
_entry.id   AF-A0A920P9C6-F1
#
_cell.length_a   1.000
_cell.length_b   1.000
_cell.length_c   1.000
_cell.angle_alpha   90.00
_cell.angle_beta   90.00
_cell.angle_gamma   90.00
#
_symmetry.space_group_name_H-M   'P 1'
#
loop_
_entity.id
_entity.type
_entity.pdbx_description
1 polymer ?
#
loop_
_entity_poly.entity_id
_entity_poly.type
_entity_poly.pdbx_seq_one_letter_code
_entity_poly.pdbx_strand_id
1 'polypeptide(L)'
;MEVSKSNVSAIPDTYIRRQTLANSERYIVPELKEYEALVLTAKDKINQLEQELYRRVCGQISEEVDRVRKLAKTLAKIDVVCSFAQIAAQNSYVRPVIDDDSNITITSGRHPVVENVLDVGQYVANDVHFDEGDSQIIVLTGPNMAGKSTFIRQVALITLMAQIGSFVPADYARIGIVDRIFTRVGLQDDLATGKSTFMVEMIETASILNQATKKSLLILDEIGRGTSTYDGLSIAKSVIEYIHNSPRLKCKTMFATHYHELTELAETLPNVRNFNVAVVEQGSDVVFLHKIIPGGADRSYGIHVAQLAGMPSAVVKRAWEILDHLEQTDIGFVSRNSVSTFDKGVSQLSLFNGLNEELVAELKEIDVTNLTPMDAITRLYELQQKATGSQ
;
A
#
# COMPACT_ATOMS: atom_id res chain seq x y z
N MET A 1 -21.21 74.03 8.57
CA MET A 1 -21.19 74.62 7.22
C MET A 1 -19.76 74.75 6.74
N GLU A 2 -19.51 74.51 5.46
CA GLU A 2 -18.20 74.74 4.83
C GLU A 2 -18.31 75.94 3.89
N VAL A 3 -17.41 76.91 4.02
CA VAL A 3 -17.44 78.17 3.26
C VAL A 3 -16.07 78.41 2.62
N SER A 4 -16.04 78.87 1.37
CA SER A 4 -14.78 79.20 0.68
C SER A 4 -14.10 80.42 1.32
N LYS A 5 -12.76 80.49 1.26
CA LYS A 5 -11.98 81.60 1.84
C LYS A 5 -12.42 82.99 1.35
N SER A 6 -12.92 83.09 0.12
CA SER A 6 -13.42 84.35 -0.47
C SER A 6 -14.65 84.91 0.25
N ASN A 7 -15.44 84.05 0.90
CA ASN A 7 -16.74 84.40 1.48
C ASN A 7 -16.72 84.39 3.01
N VAL A 8 -15.53 84.24 3.62
CA VAL A 8 -15.34 84.20 5.08
C VAL A 8 -15.75 85.52 5.75
N SER A 9 -15.55 86.65 5.09
CA SER A 9 -15.93 87.98 5.60
C SER A 9 -17.44 88.20 5.67
N ALA A 10 -18.26 87.35 5.02
CA ALA A 10 -19.71 87.42 5.04
C ALA A 10 -20.36 86.54 6.13
N ILE A 11 -19.54 85.86 6.95
CA ILE A 11 -20.02 84.96 8.00
C ILE A 11 -20.31 85.76 9.27
N PRO A 12 -21.48 85.61 9.90
CA PRO A 12 -21.81 86.29 11.16
C PRO A 12 -20.85 85.89 12.30
N ASP A 13 -20.54 86.84 13.20
CA ASP A 13 -19.67 86.62 14.36
C ASP A 13 -20.17 85.53 15.33
N THR A 14 -21.44 85.16 15.24
CA THR A 14 -22.08 84.09 16.02
C THR A 14 -21.66 82.67 15.57
N TYR A 15 -20.99 82.54 14.42
CA TYR A 15 -20.52 81.27 13.87
C TYR A 15 -19.11 80.96 14.39
N ILE A 16 -18.96 79.85 15.10
CA ILE A 16 -17.68 79.44 15.69
C ILE A 16 -16.91 78.64 14.66
N ARG A 17 -15.69 79.05 14.34
CA ARG A 17 -14.80 78.31 13.42
C ARG A 17 -14.34 76.99 14.05
N ARG A 18 -14.57 75.87 13.36
CA ARG A 18 -14.25 74.51 13.84
C ARG A 18 -12.99 73.93 13.19
N GLN A 19 -12.76 74.18 11.91
CA GLN A 19 -11.64 73.60 11.17
C GLN A 19 -11.29 74.49 9.96
N THR A 20 -10.00 74.73 9.72
CA THR A 20 -9.52 75.44 8.52
C THR A 20 -8.92 74.42 7.55
N LEU A 21 -9.37 74.44 6.30
CA LEU A 21 -8.86 73.63 5.20
C LEU A 21 -8.10 74.53 4.21
N ALA A 22 -7.41 73.92 3.23
CA ALA A 22 -6.56 74.64 2.29
C ALA A 22 -7.33 75.76 1.54
N ASN A 23 -8.57 75.50 1.13
CA ASN A 23 -9.39 76.41 0.31
C ASN A 23 -10.72 76.85 0.97
N SER A 24 -11.05 76.32 2.15
CA SER A 24 -12.33 76.54 2.83
C SER A 24 -12.17 76.58 4.36
N GLU A 25 -13.12 77.20 5.04
CA GLU A 25 -13.23 77.21 6.49
C GLU A 25 -14.57 76.59 6.91
N ARG A 26 -14.54 75.72 7.92
CA ARG A 26 -15.73 75.06 8.48
C ARG A 26 -16.16 75.75 9.75
N TYR A 27 -17.43 76.10 9.83
CA TYR A 27 -18.05 76.77 10.96
C TYR A 27 -19.20 75.95 11.53
N ILE A 28 -19.41 76.11 12.84
CA ILE A 28 -20.50 75.55 13.59
C ILE A 28 -21.23 76.66 14.33
N VAL A 29 -22.57 76.64 14.27
CA VAL A 29 -23.40 77.52 15.09
C VAL A 29 -23.73 76.82 16.42
N PRO A 30 -23.96 77.56 17.52
CA PRO A 30 -24.31 76.96 18.81
C PRO A 30 -25.46 75.95 18.72
N GLU A 31 -26.54 76.28 18.00
CA GLU A 31 -27.69 75.38 17.77
C GLU A 31 -27.28 74.06 17.09
N LEU A 32 -26.41 74.14 16.07
CA LEU A 32 -25.93 72.96 15.34
C LEU A 32 -25.01 72.09 16.22
N LYS A 33 -24.27 72.70 17.14
CA LYS A 33 -23.45 71.98 18.13
C LYS A 33 -24.32 71.21 19.13
N GLU A 34 -25.44 71.80 19.57
CA GLU A 34 -26.42 71.12 20.42
C GLU A 34 -27.08 69.94 19.68
N TYR A 35 -27.49 70.14 18.43
CA TYR A 35 -28.03 69.07 17.58
C TYR A 35 -26.99 67.97 17.30
N GLU A 36 -25.72 68.31 17.02
CA GLU A 36 -24.65 67.32 16.83
C GLU A 36 -24.46 66.46 18.09
N ALA A 37 -24.44 67.08 19.27
CA ALA A 37 -24.35 66.36 20.54
C ALA A 37 -25.57 65.46 20.79
N LEU A 38 -26.78 65.92 20.46
CA LEU A 38 -28.00 65.12 20.55
C LEU A 38 -27.93 63.89 19.62
N VAL A 39 -27.52 64.09 18.36
CA VAL A 39 -27.41 63.01 17.37
C VAL A 39 -26.35 61.99 17.77
N LEU A 40 -25.17 62.43 18.23
CA LEU A 40 -24.11 61.53 18.68
C LEU A 40 -24.57 60.72 19.91
N THR A 41 -25.20 61.38 20.89
CA THR A 41 -25.74 60.70 22.08
C THR A 41 -26.83 59.69 21.71
N ALA A 42 -27.70 60.01 20.75
CA ALA A 42 -28.72 59.09 20.27
C ALA A 42 -28.12 57.88 19.55
N LYS A 43 -27.09 58.08 18.72
CA LYS A 43 -26.36 56.99 18.05
C LYS A 43 -25.68 56.06 19.06
N ASP A 44 -25.02 56.62 20.08
CA ASP A 44 -24.38 55.81 21.13
C ASP A 44 -25.43 54.99 21.89
N LYS A 45 -26.58 55.57 22.22
CA LYS A 45 -27.70 54.86 22.85
C LYS A 45 -28.24 53.73 21.97
N ILE A 46 -28.40 53.96 20.66
CA ILE A 46 -28.84 52.94 19.71
C ILE A 46 -27.86 51.77 19.70
N ASN A 47 -26.56 52.04 19.58
CA ASN A 47 -25.52 51.00 19.57
C ASN A 47 -25.48 50.21 20.89
N GLN A 48 -25.65 50.89 22.02
CA GLN A 48 -25.71 50.23 23.33
C GLN A 48 -26.92 49.29 23.43
N LEU A 49 -28.10 49.77 23.04
CA LEU A 49 -29.32 48.96 23.02
C LEU A 49 -29.20 47.77 22.06
N GLU A 50 -28.60 47.97 20.89
CA GLU A 50 -28.37 46.89 19.93
C GLU A 50 -27.44 45.81 20.51
N GLN A 51 -26.34 46.19 21.15
CA GLN A 51 -25.44 45.22 21.79
C GLN A 51 -26.12 44.49 22.95
N GLU A 52 -26.93 45.18 23.74
CA GLU A 52 -27.70 44.56 24.84
C GLU A 52 -28.69 43.53 24.29
N LEU A 53 -29.47 43.90 23.26
CA LEU A 53 -30.41 43.00 22.59
C LEU A 53 -29.69 41.81 21.95
N TYR A 54 -28.58 42.03 21.26
CA TYR A 54 -27.78 40.96 20.66
C TYR A 54 -27.28 39.97 21.73
N ARG A 55 -26.70 40.46 22.84
CA ARG A 55 -26.25 39.61 23.95
C ARG A 55 -27.39 38.82 24.57
N ARG A 56 -28.58 39.44 24.71
CA ARG A 56 -29.77 38.76 25.22
C ARG A 56 -30.19 37.62 24.30
N VAL A 57 -30.22 37.84 22.99
CA VAL A 57 -30.53 36.79 22.01
C VAL A 57 -29.48 35.68 22.06
N CYS A 58 -28.19 36.01 22.10
CA CYS A 58 -27.13 35.01 22.27
C CYS A 58 -27.28 34.21 23.58
N GLY A 59 -27.67 34.86 24.68
CA GLY A 59 -27.97 34.21 25.95
C GLY A 59 -29.13 33.22 25.82
N GLN A 60 -30.23 33.62 25.19
CA GLN A 60 -31.38 32.74 24.95
C GLN A 60 -31.03 31.53 24.06
N ILE A 61 -30.20 31.71 23.04
CA ILE A 61 -29.70 30.60 22.21
C ILE A 61 -28.77 29.71 23.05
N SER A 62 -27.97 30.29 23.93
CA SER A 62 -27.00 29.57 24.76
C SER A 62 -27.67 28.59 25.72
N GLU A 63 -28.84 28.94 26.25
CA GLU A 63 -29.68 28.06 27.08
C GLU A 63 -30.15 26.80 26.31
N GLU A 64 -30.25 26.87 24.98
CA GLU A 64 -30.70 25.79 24.11
C GLU A 64 -29.55 25.07 23.36
N VAL A 65 -28.29 25.36 23.72
CA VAL A 65 -27.10 24.81 23.03
C VAL A 65 -27.12 23.29 22.99
N ASP A 66 -27.49 22.63 24.08
CA ASP A 66 -27.53 21.17 24.12
C ASP A 66 -28.58 20.59 23.16
N ARG A 67 -29.74 21.25 23.02
CA ARG A 67 -30.78 20.88 22.06
C ARG A 67 -30.26 21.02 20.63
N VAL A 68 -29.61 22.14 20.31
CA VAL A 68 -29.02 22.40 18.98
C VAL A 68 -27.90 21.41 18.67
N ARG A 69 -26.99 21.14 19.62
CA ARG A 69 -25.91 20.15 19.45
C ARG A 69 -26.45 18.75 19.25
N LYS A 70 -27.51 18.36 19.95
CA LYS A 70 -28.18 17.06 19.76
C LYS A 70 -28.80 16.97 18.37
N LEU A 71 -29.50 18.01 17.92
CA LEU A 71 -30.05 18.08 16.57
C LEU A 71 -28.95 17.95 15.50
N ALA A 72 -27.86 18.72 15.62
CA ALA A 72 -26.74 18.66 14.69
C ALA A 72 -26.11 17.26 14.61
N LYS A 73 -25.90 16.59 15.76
CA LYS A 73 -25.41 15.20 15.79
C LYS A 73 -26.37 14.23 15.13
N THR A 74 -27.67 14.40 15.30
CA THR A 74 -28.68 13.54 14.66
C THR A 74 -28.69 13.75 13.14
N LEU A 75 -28.68 15.00 12.68
CA LEU A 75 -28.61 15.33 11.26
C LEU A 75 -27.33 14.78 10.61
N ALA A 76 -26.19 14.91 11.29
CA ALA A 76 -24.93 14.35 10.80
C ALA A 76 -24.98 12.82 10.63
N LYS A 77 -25.64 12.10 11.53
CA LYS A 77 -25.83 10.64 11.38
C LYS A 77 -26.72 10.29 10.18
N ILE A 78 -27.80 11.05 9.97
CA ILE A 78 -28.69 10.85 8.82
C ILE A 78 -27.92 11.11 7.52
N ASP A 79 -27.17 12.21 7.45
CA ASP A 79 -26.37 12.60 6.30
C ASP A 79 -25.35 11.51 5.91
N VAL A 80 -24.61 10.96 6.88
CA VAL A 80 -23.67 9.85 6.65
C VAL A 80 -24.37 8.60 6.11
N VAL A 81 -25.49 8.18 6.72
CA VAL A 81 -26.21 6.97 6.28
C VAL A 81 -26.83 7.16 4.90
N CYS A 82 -27.38 8.34 4.60
CA CYS A 82 -27.88 8.69 3.28
C CYS A 82 -26.76 8.69 2.23
N SER A 83 -25.58 9.22 2.56
CA SER A 83 -24.41 9.21 1.69
C SER A 83 -23.94 7.78 1.38
N PHE A 84 -23.86 6.90 2.39
CA PHE A 84 -23.53 5.48 2.18
C PHE A 84 -24.57 4.78 1.29
N ALA A 85 -25.86 5.02 1.52
CA ALA A 85 -26.92 4.43 0.70
C ALA A 85 -26.88 4.91 -0.76
N GLN A 86 -26.59 6.19 -0.97
CA GLN A 86 -26.47 6.77 -2.31
C GLN A 86 -25.30 6.12 -3.08
N ILE A 87 -24.11 6.07 -2.48
CA ILE A 87 -22.94 5.44 -3.12
C ILE A 87 -23.19 3.96 -3.38
N ALA A 88 -23.83 3.25 -2.44
CA ALA A 88 -24.15 1.85 -2.61
C ALA A 88 -25.09 1.59 -3.80
N ALA A 89 -26.12 2.44 -3.96
CA ALA A 89 -27.06 2.34 -5.07
C ALA A 89 -26.41 2.69 -6.41
N GLN A 90 -25.55 3.70 -6.45
CA GLN A 90 -24.87 4.14 -7.68
C GLN A 90 -23.86 3.10 -8.19
N ASN A 91 -23.09 2.50 -7.27
CA ASN A 91 -21.96 1.63 -7.62
C ASN A 91 -22.26 0.14 -7.46
N SER A 92 -23.52 -0.22 -7.19
CA SER A 92 -23.96 -1.59 -6.94
C SER A 92 -23.13 -2.27 -5.84
N TYR A 93 -23.01 -1.62 -4.69
CA TYR A 93 -22.36 -2.21 -3.51
C TYR A 93 -23.34 -3.10 -2.75
N VAL A 94 -22.81 -4.12 -2.09
CA VAL A 94 -23.61 -5.11 -1.36
C VAL A 94 -23.45 -4.94 0.14
N ARG A 95 -24.48 -5.32 0.89
CA ARG A 95 -24.44 -5.32 2.35
C ARG A 95 -23.52 -6.47 2.81
N PRO A 96 -22.39 -6.20 3.49
CA PRO A 96 -21.55 -7.27 4.00
C PRO A 96 -22.23 -8.00 5.16
N VAL A 97 -21.93 -9.29 5.30
CA VAL A 97 -22.19 -10.06 6.52
C VAL A 97 -21.03 -9.82 7.48
N ILE A 98 -21.31 -9.33 8.67
CA ILE A 98 -20.30 -9.11 9.72
C ILE A 98 -20.53 -10.12 10.84
N ASP A 99 -19.46 -10.76 11.30
CA ASP A 99 -19.49 -11.69 12.43
C ASP A 99 -18.21 -11.60 13.28
N ASP A 100 -18.23 -12.29 14.41
CA ASP A 100 -17.10 -12.36 15.36
C ASP A 100 -16.08 -13.46 14.98
N ASP A 101 -16.33 -14.19 13.88
CA ASP A 101 -15.41 -15.19 13.35
C ASP A 101 -14.16 -14.50 12.78
N SER A 102 -13.15 -15.29 12.44
CA SER A 102 -11.91 -14.76 11.86
C SER A 102 -11.90 -14.76 10.34
N ASN A 103 -12.96 -15.23 9.69
CA ASN A 103 -12.94 -15.51 8.25
C ASN A 103 -13.25 -14.26 7.43
N ILE A 104 -12.56 -14.07 6.32
CA ILE A 104 -12.84 -12.99 5.36
C ILE A 104 -13.09 -13.65 4.01
N THR A 105 -14.28 -13.46 3.46
CA THR A 105 -14.65 -13.93 2.12
C THR A 105 -15.17 -12.75 1.32
N ILE A 106 -14.56 -12.47 0.18
CA ILE A 106 -14.95 -11.41 -0.73
C ILE A 106 -15.03 -12.05 -2.12
N THR A 107 -16.20 -11.96 -2.76
CA THR A 107 -16.43 -12.44 -4.13
C THR A 107 -16.61 -11.27 -5.06
N SER A 108 -15.92 -11.28 -6.19
CA SER A 108 -15.87 -10.18 -7.17
C SER A 108 -15.60 -8.82 -6.51
N GLY A 109 -14.64 -8.77 -5.58
CA GLY A 109 -14.27 -7.52 -4.93
C GLY A 109 -13.68 -6.53 -5.94
N ARG A 110 -13.99 -5.23 -5.75
CA ARG A 110 -13.48 -4.11 -6.54
C ARG A 110 -12.85 -3.06 -5.63
N HIS A 111 -11.85 -2.34 -6.15
CA HIS A 111 -11.20 -1.28 -5.37
C HIS A 111 -12.06 -0.01 -5.43
N PRO A 112 -12.56 0.51 -4.29
CA PRO A 112 -13.60 1.57 -4.26
C PRO A 112 -13.18 2.90 -4.90
N VAL A 113 -11.87 3.19 -4.96
CA VAL A 113 -11.34 4.38 -5.64
C VAL A 113 -11.02 4.11 -7.11
N VAL A 114 -10.22 3.07 -7.41
CA VAL A 114 -9.76 2.77 -8.78
C VAL A 114 -10.92 2.42 -9.72
N GLU A 115 -11.97 1.76 -9.23
CA GLU A 115 -13.14 1.43 -10.07
C GLU A 115 -13.87 2.67 -10.60
N ASN A 116 -13.79 3.81 -9.90
CA ASN A 116 -14.40 5.07 -10.31
C ASN A 116 -13.52 5.91 -11.24
N VAL A 117 -12.23 5.57 -11.35
CA VAL A 117 -11.27 6.25 -12.24
C VAL A 117 -11.23 5.59 -13.62
N LEU A 118 -11.48 4.27 -13.67
CA LEU A 118 -11.53 3.51 -14.91
C LEU A 118 -12.92 3.61 -15.55
N ASP A 119 -13.01 3.37 -16.86
CA ASP A 119 -14.31 3.30 -17.52
C ASP A 119 -15.12 2.10 -17.01
N VAL A 120 -16.45 2.22 -17.08
CA VAL A 120 -17.40 1.19 -16.63
C VAL A 120 -17.06 -0.15 -17.29
N GLY A 121 -16.82 -1.17 -16.46
CA GLY A 121 -16.53 -2.54 -16.89
C GLY A 121 -15.05 -2.84 -17.17
N GLN A 122 -14.14 -1.87 -17.04
CA GLN A 122 -12.70 -2.13 -17.21
C GLN A 122 -12.02 -2.70 -15.96
N TYR A 123 -12.57 -2.47 -14.77
CA TYR A 123 -11.99 -3.01 -13.54
C TYR A 123 -12.21 -4.53 -13.44
N VAL A 124 -11.12 -5.27 -13.26
CA VAL A 124 -11.17 -6.73 -13.10
C VAL A 124 -11.38 -7.09 -11.63
N ALA A 125 -12.56 -7.65 -11.34
CA ALA A 125 -12.94 -8.04 -9.99
C ALA A 125 -12.24 -9.34 -9.55
N ASN A 126 -11.88 -9.41 -8.26
CA ASN A 126 -11.09 -10.50 -7.71
C ASN A 126 -11.67 -11.05 -6.40
N ASP A 127 -11.51 -12.36 -6.21
CA ASP A 127 -11.98 -13.09 -5.04
C ASP A 127 -10.88 -13.18 -4.00
N VAL A 128 -11.27 -13.18 -2.72
CA VAL A 128 -10.37 -13.42 -1.58
C VAL A 128 -11.06 -14.29 -0.56
N HIS A 129 -10.32 -15.28 -0.07
CA HIS A 129 -10.76 -16.13 1.02
C HIS A 129 -9.65 -16.30 2.05
N PHE A 130 -9.97 -15.90 3.27
CA PHE A 130 -9.20 -16.17 4.48
C PHE A 130 -9.99 -17.09 5.40
N ASP A 131 -9.34 -18.16 5.83
CA ASP A 131 -9.87 -19.13 6.79
C ASP A 131 -8.75 -19.60 7.73
N GLU A 132 -9.03 -19.67 9.04
CA GLU A 132 -8.04 -20.03 10.07
C GLU A 132 -7.46 -21.44 9.87
N GLY A 133 -8.17 -22.33 9.17
CA GLY A 133 -7.78 -23.72 8.93
C GLY A 133 -7.23 -24.04 7.54
N ASP A 134 -7.23 -23.10 6.60
CA ASP A 134 -6.87 -23.38 5.20
C ASP A 134 -6.06 -22.26 4.52
N SER A 135 -6.48 -21.01 4.65
CA SER A 135 -5.86 -19.88 3.94
C SER A 135 -5.70 -18.72 4.92
N GLN A 136 -4.62 -18.75 5.69
CA GLN A 136 -4.33 -17.72 6.67
C GLN A 136 -3.33 -16.69 6.12
N ILE A 137 -2.37 -17.15 5.32
CA ILE A 137 -1.37 -16.31 4.65
C ILE A 137 -1.46 -16.54 3.15
N ILE A 138 -1.66 -15.46 2.41
CA ILE A 138 -1.65 -15.44 0.95
C ILE A 138 -0.32 -14.84 0.50
N VAL A 139 0.51 -15.64 -0.18
CA VAL A 139 1.72 -15.15 -0.84
C VAL A 139 1.36 -14.82 -2.28
N LEU A 140 1.37 -13.53 -2.60
CA LEU A 140 0.99 -12.99 -3.90
C LEU A 140 2.23 -12.65 -4.72
N THR A 141 2.44 -13.40 -5.79
CA THR A 141 3.55 -13.22 -6.74
C THR A 141 3.08 -12.61 -8.05
N GLY A 142 4.03 -12.07 -8.82
CA GLY A 142 3.76 -11.53 -10.15
C GLY A 142 4.59 -10.27 -10.42
N PRO A 143 4.63 -9.79 -11.68
CA PRO A 143 5.42 -8.63 -12.05
C PRO A 143 4.93 -7.35 -11.39
N ASN A 144 5.83 -6.38 -11.31
CA ASN A 144 5.47 -5.02 -10.88
C ASN A 144 4.54 -4.41 -11.93
N MET A 145 3.57 -3.60 -11.50
CA MET A 145 2.47 -3.06 -12.32
C MET A 145 1.31 -4.02 -12.64
N ALA A 146 1.39 -5.30 -12.26
CA ALA A 146 0.31 -6.27 -12.51
C ALA A 146 -0.93 -6.15 -11.57
N GLY A 147 -1.01 -5.08 -10.76
CA GLY A 147 -2.16 -4.85 -9.87
C GLY A 147 -2.09 -5.51 -8.49
N LYS A 148 -0.95 -6.13 -8.11
CA LYS A 148 -0.76 -6.74 -6.77
C LYS A 148 -1.10 -5.77 -5.63
N SER A 149 -0.49 -4.58 -5.63
CA SER A 149 -0.71 -3.56 -4.60
C SER A 149 -2.15 -3.04 -4.59
N THR A 150 -2.79 -2.94 -5.77
CA THR A 150 -4.21 -2.55 -5.86
C THR A 150 -5.10 -3.60 -5.21
N PHE A 151 -4.84 -4.88 -5.47
CA PHE A 151 -5.62 -5.99 -4.91
C PHE A 151 -5.48 -6.09 -3.38
N ILE A 152 -4.27 -6.04 -2.84
CA ILE A 152 -4.09 -6.13 -1.37
C ILE A 152 -4.70 -4.91 -0.64
N ARG A 153 -4.60 -3.71 -1.23
CA ARG A 153 -5.23 -2.50 -0.68
C ARG A 153 -6.75 -2.58 -0.75
N GLN A 154 -7.29 -3.14 -1.82
CA GLN A 154 -8.72 -3.36 -1.98
C GLN A 154 -9.29 -4.16 -0.80
N VAL A 155 -8.65 -5.26 -0.40
CA VAL A 155 -9.12 -6.10 0.72
C VAL A 155 -9.15 -5.32 2.03
N ALA A 156 -8.12 -4.53 2.31
CA ALA A 156 -8.08 -3.66 3.49
C ALA A 156 -9.19 -2.60 3.46
N LEU A 157 -9.42 -1.97 2.31
CA LEU A 157 -10.47 -0.96 2.15
C LEU A 157 -11.87 -1.57 2.32
N ILE A 158 -12.14 -2.73 1.72
CA ILE A 158 -13.42 -3.44 1.87
C ILE A 158 -13.66 -3.80 3.34
N THR A 159 -12.63 -4.30 4.03
CA THR A 159 -12.70 -4.64 5.47
C THR A 159 -13.01 -3.40 6.31
N LEU A 160 -12.35 -2.28 6.03
CA LEU A 160 -12.60 -1.01 6.72
C LEU A 160 -14.02 -0.49 6.45
N MET A 161 -14.44 -0.48 5.19
CA MET A 161 -15.79 -0.04 4.77
C MET A 161 -16.90 -0.86 5.45
N ALA A 162 -16.69 -2.17 5.55
CA ALA A 162 -17.58 -3.07 6.26
C ALA A 162 -17.69 -2.70 7.76
N GLN A 163 -16.58 -2.47 8.44
CA GLN A 163 -16.55 -2.14 9.87
C GLN A 163 -17.01 -0.71 10.22
N ILE A 164 -16.98 0.24 9.28
CA ILE A 164 -17.61 1.56 9.48
C ILE A 164 -19.14 1.53 9.25
N GLY A 165 -19.69 0.38 8.82
CA GLY A 165 -21.12 0.19 8.59
C GLY A 165 -21.61 0.59 7.19
N SER A 166 -20.71 0.66 6.20
CA SER A 166 -21.06 0.89 4.80
C SER A 166 -21.32 -0.42 4.05
N PHE A 167 -22.04 -0.33 2.92
CA PHE A 167 -22.02 -1.35 1.88
C PHE A 167 -20.64 -1.38 1.23
N VAL A 168 -20.27 -2.51 0.61
CA VAL A 168 -18.93 -2.75 0.07
C VAL A 168 -18.92 -3.10 -1.43
N PRO A 169 -17.85 -2.74 -2.16
CA PRO A 169 -17.69 -3.02 -3.59
C PRO A 169 -17.36 -4.49 -3.86
N ALA A 170 -18.39 -5.34 -3.84
CA ALA A 170 -18.27 -6.78 -4.11
C ALA A 170 -19.63 -7.33 -4.60
N ASP A 171 -19.65 -8.56 -5.13
CA ASP A 171 -20.91 -9.29 -5.37
C ASP A 171 -21.38 -9.98 -4.08
N TYR A 172 -20.43 -10.38 -3.23
CA TYR A 172 -20.68 -10.93 -1.91
C TYR A 172 -19.50 -10.63 -0.97
N ALA A 173 -19.79 -10.34 0.30
CA ALA A 173 -18.77 -10.14 1.31
C ALA A 173 -19.21 -10.66 2.68
N ARG A 174 -18.36 -11.46 3.31
CA ARG A 174 -18.44 -11.88 4.72
C ARG A 174 -17.14 -11.47 5.40
N ILE A 175 -17.21 -10.60 6.40
CA ILE A 175 -16.04 -10.00 7.06
C ILE A 175 -16.12 -10.28 8.56
N GLY A 176 -15.26 -11.18 9.02
CA GLY A 176 -14.97 -11.34 10.44
C GLY A 176 -14.28 -10.11 11.01
N ILE A 177 -14.70 -9.65 12.19
CA ILE A 177 -14.20 -8.40 12.78
C ILE A 177 -12.69 -8.45 13.02
N VAL A 178 -12.00 -7.48 12.44
CA VAL A 178 -10.58 -7.23 12.58
C VAL A 178 -10.33 -6.15 13.62
N ASP A 179 -9.37 -6.39 14.52
CA ASP A 179 -9.00 -5.43 15.56
C ASP A 179 -8.13 -4.28 15.03
N ARG A 180 -7.20 -4.60 14.12
CA ARG A 180 -6.27 -3.66 13.48
C ARG A 180 -5.92 -4.10 12.06
N ILE A 181 -5.86 -3.14 11.16
CA ILE A 181 -5.29 -3.32 9.82
C ILE A 181 -3.89 -2.72 9.83
N PHE A 182 -2.88 -3.54 9.57
CA PHE A 182 -1.49 -3.10 9.44
C PHE A 182 -1.11 -3.11 7.97
N THR A 183 -0.45 -2.05 7.53
CA THR A 183 -0.01 -1.92 6.15
C THR A 183 1.47 -1.56 6.13
N ARG A 184 2.26 -2.39 5.46
CA ARG A 184 3.59 -2.01 4.95
C ARG A 184 3.46 -1.94 3.45
N VAL A 185 3.17 -0.75 2.94
CA VAL A 185 3.08 -0.51 1.51
C VAL A 185 4.00 0.66 1.21
N GLY A 186 5.02 0.45 0.37
CA GLY A 186 6.06 1.43 0.10
C GLY A 186 5.49 2.82 -0.17
N LEU A 187 5.62 3.70 0.82
CA LEU A 187 5.37 5.13 0.65
C LEU A 187 6.59 5.73 -0.06
N GLN A 188 6.34 6.69 -0.95
CA GLN A 188 7.40 7.46 -1.60
C GLN A 188 8.33 8.05 -0.53
N ASP A 189 9.63 7.95 -0.80
CA ASP A 189 10.72 8.22 0.13
C ASP A 189 10.50 9.50 0.95
N ASP A 190 10.35 9.32 2.27
CA ASP A 190 10.45 10.43 3.21
C ASP A 190 11.95 10.71 3.48
N LEU A 191 12.57 11.40 2.52
CA LEU A 191 13.95 11.89 2.59
C LEU A 191 14.20 12.86 3.76
N ALA A 192 13.17 13.29 4.50
CA ALA A 192 13.30 14.28 5.56
C ALA A 192 13.84 13.72 6.90
N THR A 193 13.87 12.40 7.09
CA THR A 193 14.14 11.81 8.42
C THR A 193 15.58 11.37 8.69
N GLY A 194 16.48 11.46 7.71
CA GLY A 194 17.89 11.08 7.87
C GLY A 194 18.14 9.58 8.16
N LYS A 195 17.10 8.74 8.06
CA LYS A 195 17.20 7.28 8.17
C LYS A 195 17.20 6.66 6.77
N SER A 196 17.94 5.55 6.60
CA SER A 196 17.87 4.74 5.37
C SER A 196 16.44 4.23 5.15
N THR A 197 15.98 4.22 3.90
CA THR A 197 14.67 3.70 3.49
C THR A 197 14.46 2.26 3.98
N PHE A 198 15.50 1.44 3.91
CA PHE A 198 15.50 0.07 4.44
C PHE A 198 15.36 0.02 5.97
N MET A 199 15.99 0.95 6.70
CA MET A 199 15.84 1.01 8.17
C MET A 199 14.40 1.39 8.56
N VAL A 200 13.77 2.33 7.84
CA VAL A 200 12.37 2.69 8.07
C VAL A 200 11.46 1.48 7.82
N GLU A 201 11.68 0.76 6.73
CA GLU A 201 10.97 -0.48 6.41
C GLU A 201 11.10 -1.54 7.52
N MET A 202 12.29 -1.74 8.07
CA MET A 202 12.52 -2.69 9.17
C MET A 202 11.85 -2.25 10.47
N ILE A 203 11.85 -0.95 10.78
CA ILE A 203 11.13 -0.40 11.95
C ILE A 203 9.62 -0.58 11.80
N GLU A 204 9.06 -0.32 10.61
CA GLU A 204 7.64 -0.55 10.32
C GLU A 204 7.28 -2.02 10.48
N THR A 205 8.05 -2.91 9.86
CA THR A 205 7.85 -4.36 9.95
C THR A 205 7.92 -4.84 11.41
N ALA A 206 8.92 -4.40 12.17
CA ALA A 206 9.04 -4.73 13.59
C ALA A 206 7.84 -4.20 14.40
N SER A 207 7.36 -2.98 14.12
CA SER A 207 6.18 -2.42 14.79
C SER A 207 4.93 -3.28 14.54
N ILE A 208 4.72 -3.71 13.29
CA ILE A 208 3.62 -4.59 12.90
C ILE A 208 3.69 -5.91 13.68
N LEU A 209 4.84 -6.60 13.64
CA LEU A 209 5.00 -7.90 14.29
C LEU A 209 4.84 -7.85 15.81
N ASN A 210 5.20 -6.74 16.45
CA ASN A 210 5.06 -6.59 17.91
C ASN A 210 3.63 -6.26 18.35
N GLN A 211 2.85 -5.57 17.52
CA GLN A 211 1.52 -5.05 17.89
C GLN A 211 0.36 -5.86 17.33
N ALA A 212 0.58 -6.62 16.26
CA ALA A 212 -0.43 -7.47 15.67
C ALA A 212 -0.90 -8.58 16.61
N THR A 213 -2.14 -9.01 16.40
CA THR A 213 -2.80 -10.08 17.12
C THR A 213 -3.42 -11.06 16.12
N LYS A 214 -3.87 -12.23 16.57
CA LYS A 214 -4.62 -13.20 15.75
C LYS A 214 -5.83 -12.63 15.00
N LYS A 215 -6.45 -11.55 15.50
CA LYS A 215 -7.59 -10.92 14.84
C LYS A 215 -7.20 -9.87 13.81
N SER A 216 -5.92 -9.52 13.70
CA SER A 216 -5.44 -8.47 12.81
C SER A 216 -5.49 -8.89 11.33
N LEU A 217 -5.44 -7.89 10.45
CA LEU A 217 -5.23 -8.07 9.00
C LEU A 217 -3.91 -7.40 8.63
N LEU A 218 -2.97 -8.17 8.10
CA LEU A 218 -1.66 -7.69 7.68
C LEU A 218 -1.61 -7.59 6.16
N ILE A 219 -1.22 -6.41 5.66
CA ILE A 219 -0.98 -6.16 4.25
C ILE A 219 0.50 -5.76 4.10
N LEU A 220 1.31 -6.68 3.58
CA LEU A 220 2.74 -6.54 3.45
C LEU A 220 3.11 -6.54 1.95
N ASP A 221 3.73 -5.47 1.48
CA ASP A 221 4.08 -5.28 0.07
C ASP A 221 5.59 -5.04 -0.07
N GLU A 222 6.26 -5.92 -0.81
CA GLU A 222 7.68 -5.85 -1.18
C GLU A 222 8.67 -5.69 0.00
N ILE A 223 8.49 -6.45 1.08
CA ILE A 223 9.49 -6.50 2.18
C ILE A 223 10.82 -7.09 1.66
N GLY A 224 11.93 -6.48 2.06
CA GLY A 224 13.29 -6.90 1.74
C GLY A 224 13.90 -6.23 0.52
N ARG A 225 13.15 -5.36 -0.19
CA ARG A 225 13.60 -4.80 -1.47
C ARG A 225 14.78 -3.82 -1.35
N GLY A 226 14.94 -3.16 -0.20
CA GLY A 226 15.97 -2.14 0.03
C GLY A 226 17.38 -2.67 0.35
N THR A 227 17.63 -3.98 0.26
CA THR A 227 18.91 -4.62 0.63
C THR A 227 19.35 -5.65 -0.41
N SER A 228 20.42 -6.41 -0.14
CA SER A 228 20.89 -7.50 -1.00
C SER A 228 19.78 -8.53 -1.24
N THR A 229 19.74 -9.16 -2.42
CA THR A 229 18.67 -10.10 -2.79
C THR A 229 18.52 -11.24 -1.77
N TYR A 230 19.64 -11.82 -1.33
CA TYR A 230 19.65 -12.92 -0.36
C TYR A 230 19.25 -12.47 1.04
N ASP A 231 19.69 -11.30 1.50
CA ASP A 231 19.26 -10.77 2.81
C ASP A 231 17.76 -10.44 2.80
N GLY A 232 17.30 -9.80 1.72
CA GLY A 232 15.89 -9.42 1.54
C GLY A 232 14.97 -10.64 1.53
N LEU A 233 15.33 -11.66 0.74
CA LEU A 233 14.62 -12.95 0.71
C LEU A 233 14.61 -13.62 2.08
N SER A 234 15.76 -13.67 2.76
CA SER A 234 15.89 -14.31 4.08
C SER A 234 15.01 -13.62 5.14
N ILE A 235 14.96 -12.29 5.12
CA ILE A 235 14.10 -11.51 6.02
C ILE A 235 12.64 -11.75 5.69
N ALA A 236 12.24 -11.66 4.41
CA ALA A 236 10.86 -11.88 3.99
C ALA A 236 10.36 -13.28 4.37
N LYS A 237 11.18 -14.31 4.13
CA LYS A 237 10.90 -15.69 4.54
C LYS A 237 10.71 -15.81 6.05
N SER A 238 11.65 -15.26 6.82
CA SER A 238 11.61 -15.27 8.29
C SER A 238 10.37 -14.56 8.85
N VAL A 239 9.92 -13.47 8.20
CA VAL A 239 8.71 -12.73 8.59
C VAL A 239 7.46 -13.59 8.37
N ILE A 240 7.32 -14.24 7.22
CA ILE A 240 6.19 -15.15 6.94
C ILE A 240 6.18 -16.30 7.94
N GLU A 241 7.33 -16.95 8.15
CA GLU A 241 7.48 -18.03 9.13
C GLU A 241 7.13 -17.57 10.55
N TYR A 242 7.55 -16.39 10.96
CA TYR A 242 7.23 -15.84 12.28
C TYR A 242 5.72 -15.58 12.44
N ILE A 243 5.06 -14.99 11.45
CA ILE A 243 3.61 -14.76 11.47
C ILE A 243 2.84 -16.09 11.53
N HIS A 244 3.28 -17.08 10.76
CA HIS A 244 2.66 -18.41 10.71
C HIS A 244 2.86 -19.20 12.02
N ASN A 245 4.09 -19.28 12.51
CA ASN A 245 4.46 -20.15 13.62
C ASN A 245 4.13 -19.54 14.98
N SER A 246 4.08 -18.20 15.11
CA SER A 246 3.81 -17.53 16.37
C SER A 246 2.34 -17.68 16.78
N PRO A 247 2.02 -18.37 17.90
CA PRO A 247 0.64 -18.56 18.36
C PRO A 247 -0.12 -17.26 18.63
N ARG A 248 0.61 -16.17 18.89
CA ARG A 248 0.03 -14.84 19.11
C ARG A 248 -0.40 -14.18 17.81
N LEU A 249 0.34 -14.40 16.72
CA LEU A 249 0.16 -13.68 15.48
C LEU A 249 -0.87 -14.33 14.60
N LYS A 250 -0.69 -15.60 14.21
CA LYS A 250 -1.59 -16.41 13.34
C LYS A 250 -2.78 -15.67 12.72
N CYS A 251 -2.49 -14.60 11.99
CA CYS A 251 -3.48 -13.64 11.52
C CYS A 251 -3.53 -13.65 10.00
N LYS A 252 -4.62 -13.09 9.50
CA LYS A 252 -4.86 -12.95 8.06
C LYS A 252 -3.80 -12.05 7.46
N THR A 253 -3.03 -12.58 6.53
CA THR A 253 -1.89 -11.87 5.96
C THR A 253 -1.91 -11.98 4.43
N MET A 254 -1.83 -10.84 3.75
CA MET A 254 -1.48 -10.76 2.34
C MET A 254 -0.04 -10.31 2.23
N PHE A 255 0.78 -11.12 1.58
CA PHE A 255 2.19 -10.86 1.35
C PHE A 255 2.45 -10.74 -0.15
N ALA A 256 2.49 -9.52 -0.67
CA ALA A 256 2.84 -9.26 -2.06
C ALA A 256 4.37 -9.18 -2.20
N THR A 257 4.93 -9.95 -3.13
CA THR A 257 6.38 -10.08 -3.30
C THR A 257 6.78 -10.22 -4.75
N HIS A 258 8.06 -9.90 -5.02
CA HIS A 258 8.74 -10.19 -6.27
C HIS A 258 9.67 -11.42 -6.16
N TYR A 259 9.88 -11.94 -4.95
CA TYR A 259 10.64 -13.16 -4.70
C TYR A 259 9.76 -14.39 -4.97
N HIS A 260 10.00 -15.04 -6.11
CA HIS A 260 9.35 -16.29 -6.50
C HIS A 260 9.73 -17.47 -5.59
N GLU A 261 10.91 -17.42 -4.98
CA GLU A 261 11.43 -18.41 -4.04
C GLU A 261 10.56 -18.53 -2.77
N LEU A 262 9.77 -17.51 -2.44
CA LEU A 262 8.82 -17.57 -1.33
C LEU A 262 7.61 -18.46 -1.62
N THR A 263 7.39 -18.89 -2.87
CA THR A 263 6.29 -19.80 -3.22
C THR A 263 6.48 -21.19 -2.61
N GLU A 264 7.72 -21.63 -2.39
CA GLU A 264 8.05 -22.91 -1.73
C GLU A 264 7.51 -22.98 -0.29
N LEU A 265 7.24 -21.82 0.34
CA LEU A 265 6.66 -21.78 1.69
C LEU A 265 5.27 -22.39 1.76
N ALA A 266 4.49 -22.35 0.68
CA ALA A 266 3.16 -22.98 0.67
C ALA A 266 3.22 -24.52 0.69
N GLU A 267 4.36 -25.11 0.32
CA GLU A 267 4.57 -26.56 0.38
C GLU A 267 4.97 -27.04 1.79
N THR A 268 5.64 -26.17 2.54
CA THR A 268 6.23 -26.49 3.85
C THR A 268 5.40 -26.00 5.03
N LEU A 269 4.70 -24.86 4.88
CA LEU A 269 3.89 -24.26 5.93
C LEU A 269 2.40 -24.49 5.64
N PRO A 270 1.65 -25.15 6.55
CA PRO A 270 0.21 -25.26 6.41
C PRO A 270 -0.43 -23.87 6.42
N ASN A 271 -1.63 -23.74 5.86
CA ASN A 271 -2.37 -22.47 5.83
C ASN A 271 -1.71 -21.32 5.06
N VAL A 272 -0.59 -21.57 4.38
CA VAL A 272 0.02 -20.66 3.40
C VAL A 272 -0.47 -21.08 2.02
N ARG A 273 -0.93 -20.12 1.23
CA ARG A 273 -1.45 -20.34 -0.12
C ARG A 273 -0.80 -19.37 -1.10
N ASN A 274 -0.34 -19.90 -2.22
CA ASN A 274 0.22 -19.08 -3.30
C ASN A 274 -0.88 -18.60 -4.23
N PHE A 275 -0.78 -17.34 -4.60
CA PHE A 275 -1.55 -16.72 -5.65
C PHE A 275 -0.62 -15.95 -6.56
N ASN A 276 -1.02 -15.82 -7.82
CA ASN A 276 -0.32 -14.99 -8.79
C ASN A 276 -1.31 -14.12 -9.58
N VAL A 277 -0.79 -13.10 -10.26
CA VAL A 277 -1.56 -12.37 -11.25
C VAL A 277 -1.50 -13.14 -12.57
N ALA A 278 -2.67 -13.42 -13.16
CA ALA A 278 -2.77 -14.09 -14.44
C ALA A 278 -2.12 -13.26 -15.56
N VAL A 279 -1.25 -13.92 -16.30
CA VAL A 279 -0.49 -13.37 -17.43
C VAL A 279 -0.80 -14.20 -18.67
N VAL A 280 -1.07 -13.54 -19.80
CA VAL A 280 -1.24 -14.21 -21.09
C VAL A 280 -0.10 -13.80 -22.01
N GLU A 281 0.64 -14.79 -22.51
CA GLU A 281 1.68 -14.61 -23.52
C GLU A 281 1.05 -14.75 -24.92
N GLN A 282 1.18 -13.71 -25.74
CA GLN A 282 0.80 -13.74 -27.16
C GLN A 282 2.05 -13.49 -28.02
N GLY A 283 2.71 -14.57 -28.44
CA GLY A 283 3.94 -14.46 -29.21
C GLY A 283 5.07 -13.85 -28.37
N SER A 284 5.48 -12.63 -28.71
CA SER A 284 6.50 -11.87 -27.96
C SER A 284 5.91 -10.88 -26.95
N ASP A 285 4.59 -10.71 -26.93
CA ASP A 285 3.92 -9.73 -26.10
C ASP A 285 3.27 -10.39 -24.89
N VAL A 286 3.25 -9.65 -23.78
CA VAL A 286 2.70 -10.10 -22.50
C VAL A 286 1.56 -9.18 -22.10
N VAL A 287 0.39 -9.76 -21.82
CA VAL A 287 -0.80 -9.02 -21.38
C VAL A 287 -1.13 -9.40 -19.94
N PHE A 288 -1.20 -8.40 -19.06
CA PHE A 288 -1.62 -8.56 -17.68
C PHE A 288 -3.14 -8.50 -17.59
N LEU A 289 -3.76 -9.60 -17.14
CA LEU A 289 -5.22 -9.67 -17.03
C LEU A 289 -5.75 -9.03 -15.75
N HIS A 290 -4.89 -8.65 -14.81
CA HIS A 290 -5.26 -8.16 -13.47
C HIS A 290 -6.17 -9.11 -12.66
N LYS A 291 -6.32 -10.37 -13.12
CA LYS A 291 -7.05 -11.43 -12.43
C LYS A 291 -6.09 -12.18 -11.52
N ILE A 292 -6.47 -12.38 -10.27
CA ILE A 292 -5.72 -13.16 -9.29
C ILE A 292 -6.16 -14.61 -9.38
N ILE A 293 -5.21 -15.53 -9.53
CA ILE A 293 -5.45 -16.97 -9.65
C ILE A 293 -4.57 -17.74 -8.64
N PRO A 294 -5.03 -18.90 -8.15
CA PRO A 294 -4.22 -19.74 -7.26
C PRO A 294 -2.99 -20.30 -7.99
N GLY A 295 -1.88 -20.42 -7.28
CA GLY A 295 -0.59 -20.89 -7.80
C GLY A 295 0.55 -19.89 -7.57
N GLY A 296 1.79 -20.39 -7.62
CA GLY A 296 2.98 -19.55 -7.68
C GLY A 296 3.21 -19.01 -9.09
N ALA A 297 4.01 -17.95 -9.24
CA ALA A 297 4.51 -17.56 -10.55
C ALA A 297 5.74 -18.42 -10.90
N ASP A 298 5.72 -19.09 -12.05
CA ASP A 298 6.81 -19.97 -12.47
C ASP A 298 8.02 -19.20 -13.04
N ARG A 299 7.83 -17.92 -13.41
CA ARG A 299 8.85 -17.09 -14.09
C ARG A 299 8.77 -15.62 -13.71
N SER A 300 9.92 -14.95 -13.83
CA SER A 300 10.02 -13.50 -13.72
C SER A 300 9.75 -12.82 -15.07
N TYR A 301 8.75 -11.93 -15.11
CA TYR A 301 8.36 -11.20 -16.33
C TYR A 301 9.08 -9.86 -16.52
N GLY A 302 10.17 -9.61 -15.79
CA GLY A 302 10.87 -8.31 -15.80
C GLY A 302 11.35 -7.88 -17.19
N ILE A 303 11.93 -8.81 -17.97
CA ILE A 303 12.42 -8.52 -19.33
C ILE A 303 11.26 -8.24 -20.29
N HIS A 304 10.14 -8.96 -20.15
CA HIS A 304 8.93 -8.70 -20.93
C HIS A 304 8.34 -7.31 -20.65
N VAL A 305 8.32 -6.88 -19.38
CA VAL A 305 7.88 -5.53 -19.02
C VAL A 305 8.81 -4.46 -19.63
N ALA A 306 10.13 -4.71 -19.65
CA ALA A 306 11.08 -3.82 -20.30
C ALA A 306 10.83 -3.71 -21.81
N GLN A 307 10.48 -4.82 -22.48
CA GLN A 307 10.10 -4.82 -23.89
C GLN A 307 8.81 -4.02 -24.13
N LEU A 308 7.78 -4.19 -23.30
CA LEU A 308 6.54 -3.41 -23.36
C LEU A 308 6.76 -1.91 -23.13
N ALA A 309 7.75 -1.54 -22.30
CA ALA A 309 8.16 -0.16 -22.09
C ALA A 309 8.89 0.46 -23.30
N GLY A 310 9.11 -0.30 -24.37
CA GLY A 310 9.76 0.16 -25.59
C GLY A 310 11.29 0.15 -25.53
N MET A 311 11.88 -0.68 -24.67
CA MET A 311 13.34 -0.83 -24.61
C MET A 311 13.90 -1.34 -25.95
N PRO A 312 15.09 -0.86 -26.38
CA PRO A 312 15.69 -1.30 -27.65
C PRO A 312 15.86 -2.82 -27.71
N SER A 313 15.52 -3.41 -28.85
CA SER A 313 15.56 -4.87 -29.05
C SER A 313 16.92 -5.50 -28.75
N ALA A 314 18.01 -4.79 -29.02
CA ALA A 314 19.37 -5.23 -28.69
C ALA A 314 19.58 -5.39 -27.17
N VAL A 315 19.00 -4.50 -26.35
CA VAL A 315 19.07 -4.56 -24.89
C VAL A 315 18.22 -5.71 -24.37
N VAL A 316 17.00 -5.86 -24.89
CA VAL A 316 16.09 -6.98 -24.52
C VAL A 316 16.73 -8.33 -24.84
N LYS A 317 17.29 -8.48 -26.05
CA LYS A 317 17.99 -9.71 -26.45
C LYS A 317 19.18 -10.02 -25.53
N ARG A 318 19.99 -9.00 -25.22
CA ARG A 318 21.13 -9.17 -24.32
C ARG A 318 20.70 -9.53 -22.89
N ALA A 319 19.60 -8.95 -22.40
CA ALA A 319 19.06 -9.29 -21.09
C ALA A 319 18.64 -10.76 -21.01
N TRP A 320 18.01 -11.30 -22.06
CA TRP A 320 17.68 -12.72 -22.15
C TRP A 320 18.91 -13.63 -22.10
N GLU A 321 19.97 -13.31 -22.85
CA GLU A 321 21.23 -14.05 -22.81
C GLU A 321 21.85 -14.06 -21.40
N ILE A 322 21.82 -12.92 -20.71
CA ILE A 322 22.36 -12.81 -19.34
C ILE A 322 21.51 -13.62 -18.35
N LEU A 323 20.18 -13.59 -18.47
CA LEU A 323 19.28 -14.35 -17.60
C LEU A 323 19.52 -15.85 -17.71
N ASP A 324 19.62 -16.37 -18.94
CA ASP A 324 19.89 -17.79 -19.19
C ASP A 324 21.23 -18.24 -18.56
N HIS A 325 22.26 -17.40 -18.63
CA HIS A 325 23.53 -17.67 -17.95
C HIS A 325 23.42 -17.67 -16.41
N LEU A 326 22.63 -16.76 -15.83
CA LEU A 326 22.43 -16.69 -14.38
C LEU A 326 21.65 -17.91 -13.87
N GLU A 327 20.56 -18.27 -14.54
CA GLU A 327 19.75 -19.45 -14.19
C GLU A 327 20.58 -20.75 -14.25
N GLN A 328 21.45 -20.91 -15.26
CA GLN A 328 22.37 -22.04 -15.34
C GLN A 328 23.41 -22.07 -14.20
N THR A 329 23.81 -20.89 -13.69
CA THR A 329 24.81 -20.77 -12.62
C THR A 329 24.19 -21.03 -11.25
N ASP A 330 22.95 -20.58 -11.01
CA ASP A 330 22.23 -20.79 -9.76
C ASP A 330 21.83 -22.25 -9.55
N ILE A 331 21.50 -23.00 -10.62
CA ILE A 331 21.30 -24.47 -10.56
C ILE A 331 22.57 -25.18 -10.04
N GLY A 332 23.76 -24.64 -10.34
CA GLY A 332 25.04 -25.14 -9.84
C GLY A 332 25.35 -24.79 -8.37
N PHE A 333 24.68 -23.79 -7.81
CA PHE A 333 24.91 -23.30 -6.44
C PHE A 333 23.96 -23.93 -5.42
N VAL A 334 22.70 -24.22 -5.81
CA VAL A 334 21.72 -24.89 -4.94
C VAL A 334 22.17 -26.31 -4.56
N SER A 335 22.96 -26.98 -5.42
CA SER A 335 23.48 -28.32 -5.12
C SER A 335 24.68 -28.36 -4.13
N ARG A 336 25.22 -27.22 -3.69
CA ARG A 336 26.44 -27.19 -2.84
C ARG A 336 26.24 -26.77 -1.38
N ASN A 337 25.07 -26.24 -0.99
CA ASN A 337 24.86 -25.72 0.37
C ASN A 337 23.76 -26.40 1.19
N SER A 338 23.21 -27.54 0.77
CA SER A 338 22.37 -28.38 1.62
C SER A 338 23.22 -29.31 2.51
N VAL A 339 23.93 -28.72 3.48
CA VAL A 339 24.47 -29.49 4.62
C VAL A 339 24.03 -28.80 5.91
N SER A 340 22.87 -29.19 6.43
CA SER A 340 22.71 -29.53 7.85
C SER A 340 21.33 -30.11 8.13
N THR A 341 21.35 -31.41 8.45
CA THR A 341 20.44 -32.12 9.37
C THR A 341 18.94 -32.04 9.11
N PHE A 342 18.38 -33.06 8.44
CA PHE A 342 17.32 -33.91 9.02
C PHE A 342 17.30 -35.27 8.31
N ASP A 343 17.16 -36.31 9.13
CA ASP A 343 17.22 -37.72 8.79
C ASP A 343 15.85 -38.24 8.31
N LYS A 344 15.89 -39.23 7.42
CA LYS A 344 14.81 -40.11 6.92
C LYS A 344 13.88 -39.61 5.79
N GLY A 345 14.32 -39.93 4.57
CA GLY A 345 13.58 -40.83 3.67
C GLY A 345 12.52 -40.19 2.76
N VAL A 346 12.86 -40.06 1.48
CA VAL A 346 12.30 -40.84 0.36
C VAL A 346 13.14 -40.54 -0.89
N SER A 347 13.47 -41.61 -1.61
CA SER A 347 14.35 -41.69 -2.76
C SER A 347 13.74 -41.06 -4.01
N GLN A 348 14.31 -39.94 -4.48
CA GLN A 348 14.24 -39.53 -5.88
C GLN A 348 15.23 -38.38 -6.13
N LEU A 349 16.49 -38.68 -6.50
CA LEU A 349 17.47 -37.82 -7.23
C LEU A 349 18.93 -38.28 -6.98
N SER A 350 19.27 -39.53 -7.29
CA SER A 350 20.68 -39.99 -7.20
C SER A 350 21.15 -40.76 -8.42
N LEU A 351 20.67 -40.40 -9.62
CA LEU A 351 21.10 -41.03 -10.87
C LEU A 351 22.11 -40.22 -11.70
N PHE A 352 22.39 -38.95 -11.34
CA PHE A 352 23.29 -38.10 -12.15
C PHE A 352 24.46 -37.43 -11.40
N ASN A 353 24.53 -37.49 -10.06
CA ASN A 353 25.59 -36.81 -9.29
C ASN A 353 26.81 -37.69 -8.94
N GLY A 354 26.66 -39.02 -8.87
CA GLY A 354 27.75 -39.91 -8.43
C GLY A 354 28.91 -40.05 -9.42
N LEU A 355 28.63 -39.97 -10.73
CA LEU A 355 29.64 -40.17 -11.78
C LEU A 355 30.69 -39.05 -11.85
N ASN A 356 30.33 -37.82 -11.49
CA ASN A 356 31.22 -36.66 -11.61
C ASN A 356 32.21 -36.53 -10.45
N GLU A 357 31.83 -36.92 -9.22
CA GLU A 357 32.74 -36.81 -8.06
C GLU A 357 33.87 -37.84 -8.11
N GLU A 358 33.59 -39.06 -8.57
CA GLU A 358 34.56 -40.14 -8.68
C GLU A 358 35.64 -39.84 -9.75
N LEU A 359 35.22 -39.31 -10.90
CA LEU A 359 36.13 -38.86 -11.97
C LEU A 359 37.02 -37.70 -11.53
N VAL A 360 36.47 -36.75 -10.78
CA VAL A 360 37.22 -35.59 -10.26
C VAL A 360 38.22 -36.00 -9.18
N ALA A 361 37.91 -37.01 -8.37
CA ALA A 361 38.85 -37.58 -7.41
C ALA A 361 40.01 -38.30 -8.13
N GLU A 362 39.71 -39.14 -9.12
CA GLU A 362 40.72 -39.91 -9.87
C GLU A 362 41.67 -38.98 -10.65
N LEU A 363 41.17 -37.86 -11.19
CA LEU A 363 42.00 -36.83 -11.83
C LEU A 363 42.98 -36.13 -10.87
N LYS A 364 42.60 -35.95 -9.60
CA LYS A 364 43.46 -35.30 -8.59
C LYS A 364 44.59 -36.19 -8.10
N GLU A 365 44.42 -37.50 -8.17
CA GLU A 365 45.41 -38.47 -7.71
C GLU A 365 46.47 -38.83 -8.77
N ILE A 366 46.27 -38.41 -10.03
CA ILE A 366 47.22 -38.69 -11.10
C ILE A 366 48.46 -37.80 -10.97
N ASP A 367 49.61 -38.43 -10.67
CA ASP A 367 50.91 -37.77 -10.72
C ASP A 367 51.45 -37.72 -12.15
N VAL A 368 51.13 -36.62 -12.83
CA VAL A 368 51.54 -36.34 -14.21
C VAL A 368 53.06 -36.28 -14.39
N THR A 369 53.83 -36.01 -13.33
CA THR A 369 55.28 -35.80 -13.44
C THR A 369 56.07 -37.11 -13.54
N ASN A 370 55.48 -38.23 -13.10
CA ASN A 370 56.13 -39.55 -13.09
C ASN A 370 55.52 -40.54 -14.11
N LEU A 371 54.59 -40.10 -14.95
CA LEU A 371 53.99 -40.96 -15.97
C LEU A 371 54.87 -41.04 -17.23
N THR A 372 55.02 -42.25 -17.77
CA THR A 372 55.58 -42.39 -19.11
C THR A 372 54.55 -41.91 -20.15
N PRO A 373 54.97 -41.44 -21.33
CA PRO A 373 54.04 -40.94 -22.35
C PRO A 373 52.95 -41.95 -22.76
N MET A 374 53.25 -43.25 -22.72
CA MET A 374 52.27 -44.30 -23.01
C MET A 374 51.26 -44.49 -21.88
N ASP A 375 51.70 -44.40 -20.62
CA ASP A 375 50.80 -44.52 -19.47
C ASP A 375 49.86 -43.31 -19.37
N ALA A 376 50.35 -42.11 -19.69
CA ALA A 376 49.53 -40.91 -19.73
C ALA A 376 48.40 -41.00 -20.78
N ILE A 377 48.72 -41.49 -21.99
CA ILE A 377 47.71 -41.69 -23.05
C ILE A 377 46.70 -42.76 -22.65
N THR A 378 47.16 -43.86 -22.04
CA THR A 378 46.28 -44.94 -21.58
C THR A 378 45.33 -44.45 -20.48
N ARG A 379 45.84 -43.69 -19.51
CA ARG A 379 45.04 -43.15 -18.41
C ARG A 379 44.02 -42.10 -18.88
N LEU A 380 44.39 -41.25 -19.84
CA LEU A 380 43.47 -40.30 -20.47
C LEU A 380 42.35 -41.01 -21.24
N TYR A 381 42.68 -42.11 -21.91
CA TYR A 381 41.70 -42.94 -22.61
C TYR A 381 40.69 -43.58 -21.65
N GLU A 382 41.15 -44.10 -20.51
CA GLU A 382 40.29 -44.68 -19.47
C GLU A 382 39.34 -43.63 -18.85
N LEU A 383 39.85 -42.43 -18.56
CA LEU A 383 39.03 -41.32 -18.05
C LEU A 383 38.00 -40.86 -19.09
N GLN A 384 38.38 -40.84 -20.37
CA GLN A 384 37.46 -40.50 -21.46
C GLN A 384 36.33 -41.53 -21.58
N GLN A 385 36.62 -42.83 -21.49
CA GLN A 385 35.59 -43.88 -21.51
C GLN A 385 34.62 -43.73 -20.34
N LYS A 386 35.14 -43.50 -19.12
CA LYS A 386 34.33 -43.30 -17.92
C LYS A 386 33.45 -42.05 -18.02
N ALA A 387 33.96 -40.95 -18.57
CA ALA A 387 33.21 -39.70 -18.74
C ALA A 387 32.16 -39.74 -19.87
N THR A 388 32.38 -40.52 -20.92
CA THR A 388 31.43 -40.63 -22.05
C THR A 388 30.32 -41.66 -21.82
N GLY A 389 30.31 -42.35 -20.67
CA GLY A 389 29.22 -43.25 -20.28
C GLY A 389 28.98 -44.38 -21.28
N SER A 390 30.03 -44.88 -21.94
CA SER A 390 29.91 -46.00 -22.86
C SER A 390 29.87 -47.32 -22.07
N GLN A 391 28.76 -48.05 -22.17
CA GLN A 391 28.72 -49.49 -21.87
C GLN A 391 29.62 -50.26 -22.83
#